data_AF-A0A9E2NKW6-F1
#
_entry.id   AF-A0A9E2NKW6-F1
#
_cell.length_a   1.000
_cell.length_b   1.000
_cell.length_c   1.000
_cell.angle_alpha   90.00
_cell.angle_beta   90.00
_cell.angle_gamma   90.00
#
_symmetry.space_group_name_H-M   'P 1'
#
loop_
_entity.id
_entity.type
_entity.pdbx_description
1 polymer ?
#
loop_
_entity_poly.entity_id
_entity_poly.type
_entity_poly.pdbx_seq_one_letter_code
_entity_poly.pdbx_strand_id
1 'polypeptide(L)'
;MMYFNFLKDHIIDWQLEEDDHVNWHDASTQFIRSSIPSSTEISKQEERLKALGYRFPLELKTFWDEIGCGYLCSNDRVDNGLEEPTTILDIYFREGEWSDIKLACDIIDQNELPFFRIRDLSYLTIGLEEGINLGKIYYCGDEIAANLIDFIKRILLNPIYYLTP
;
A
#
# COMPACT_ATOMS: atom_id res chain seq x y z
N MET A 1 0.61 20.95 3.06
CA MET A 1 -0.29 20.11 3.88
C MET A 1 0.49 18.84 4.17
N MET A 2 0.71 18.47 5.43
CA MET A 2 1.57 17.31 5.76
C MET A 2 0.67 16.14 6.15
N TYR A 3 0.34 15.28 5.19
CA TYR A 3 -0.73 14.29 5.32
C TYR A 3 -0.39 13.15 6.28
N PHE A 4 0.90 12.78 6.39
CA PHE A 4 1.35 11.59 7.12
C PHE A 4 2.32 11.90 8.27
N ASN A 5 2.29 13.12 8.82
CA ASN A 5 3.17 13.50 9.93
C ASN A 5 3.09 12.58 11.15
N PHE A 6 1.91 12.01 11.42
CA PHE A 6 1.71 11.08 12.53
C PHE A 6 2.47 9.76 12.38
N LEU A 7 3.01 9.45 11.19
CA LEU A 7 3.86 8.28 10.95
C LEU A 7 5.35 8.59 11.06
N LYS A 8 5.78 9.85 10.84
CA LYS A 8 7.21 10.18 10.64
C LYS A 8 8.08 9.86 11.85
N ASP A 9 7.52 9.97 13.06
CA ASP A 9 8.20 9.61 14.31
C ASP A 9 8.26 8.10 14.56
N HIS A 10 7.64 7.30 13.69
CA HIS A 10 7.53 5.84 13.79
C HIS A 10 8.11 5.10 12.58
N ILE A 11 8.89 5.79 11.73
CA ILE A 11 9.58 5.19 10.58
C ILE A 11 10.94 4.63 11.02
N ILE A 12 11.20 3.38 10.65
CA ILE A 12 12.51 2.76 10.71
C ILE A 12 12.99 2.52 9.28
N ASP A 13 14.16 3.03 8.94
CA ASP A 13 14.81 2.72 7.67
C ASP A 13 15.42 1.33 7.72
N TRP A 14 15.01 0.47 6.80
CA TRP A 14 15.69 -0.81 6.61
C TRP A 14 17.03 -0.55 5.91
N GLN A 15 18.09 -0.34 6.70
CA GLN A 15 19.45 -0.33 6.19
C GLN A 15 19.99 -1.76 6.20
N LEU A 16 20.67 -2.13 5.10
CA LEU A 16 21.32 -3.41 4.81
C LEU A 16 22.48 -3.79 5.75
N GLU A 17 22.59 -3.20 6.94
CA GLU A 17 23.69 -3.49 7.87
C GLU A 17 23.21 -4.39 9.01
N GLU A 18 23.57 -5.67 8.91
CA GLU A 18 24.03 -6.63 9.94
C GLU A 18 23.53 -6.59 11.40
N ASP A 19 22.44 -5.90 11.76
CA ASP A 19 21.95 -5.89 13.13
C ASP A 19 20.72 -6.80 13.29
N ASP A 20 20.99 -8.02 13.78
CA ASP A 20 20.05 -8.97 14.42
C ASP A 20 19.39 -8.38 15.71
N HIS A 21 19.27 -7.06 15.80
CA HIS A 21 18.86 -6.32 16.99
C HIS A 21 17.57 -5.52 16.83
N VAL A 22 16.90 -5.60 15.67
CA VAL A 22 15.49 -5.18 15.58
C VAL A 22 14.68 -6.14 16.45
N ASN A 23 14.35 -5.69 17.66
CA ASN A 23 13.48 -6.45 18.56
C ASN A 23 12.04 -6.35 18.05
N TRP A 24 11.67 -7.25 17.14
CA TRP A 24 10.33 -7.41 16.58
C TRP A 24 9.23 -7.64 17.66
N HIS A 25 9.59 -7.83 18.93
CA HIS A 25 8.67 -8.09 20.04
C HIS A 25 8.39 -6.86 20.92
N ASP A 26 9.07 -5.73 20.72
CA ASP A 26 8.85 -4.49 21.48
C ASP A 26 8.37 -3.31 20.59
N ALA A 27 8.06 -3.59 19.33
CA ALA A 27 7.61 -2.58 18.39
C ALA A 27 6.13 -2.25 18.63
N SER A 28 5.88 -1.20 19.42
CA SER A 28 4.74 -0.31 19.17
C SER A 28 4.64 -0.05 17.66
N THR A 29 3.44 0.03 17.08
CA THR A 29 3.23 0.08 15.63
C THR A 29 4.24 0.97 14.88
N GLN A 30 5.03 0.37 13.99
CA GLN A 30 6.14 1.01 13.26
C GLN A 30 6.01 0.78 11.76
N PHE A 31 6.54 1.70 10.96
CA PHE A 31 6.68 1.51 9.51
C PHE A 31 8.15 1.27 9.16
N ILE A 32 8.48 0.06 8.72
CA ILE A 32 9.80 -0.29 8.20
C ILE A 32 9.85 0.09 6.73
N ARG A 33 10.54 1.18 6.42
CA ARG A 33 10.73 1.66 5.05
C ARG A 33 11.80 0.83 4.35
N SER A 34 11.43 0.21 3.24
CA SER A 34 12.35 -0.54 2.38
C SER A 34 12.94 0.31 1.26
N SER A 35 12.15 1.25 0.72
CA SER A 35 12.55 2.05 -0.43
C SER A 35 11.74 3.35 -0.52
N ILE A 36 12.25 4.32 -1.28
CA ILE A 36 11.51 5.50 -1.71
C ILE A 36 11.56 5.50 -3.24
N PRO A 37 10.43 5.29 -3.94
CA PRO A 37 10.43 5.28 -5.39
C PRO A 37 10.74 6.67 -5.92
N SER A 38 11.48 6.73 -7.03
CA SER A 38 11.84 8.02 -7.62
C SER A 38 10.63 8.71 -8.25
N SER A 39 10.62 10.04 -8.30
CA SER A 39 9.56 10.80 -9.00
C SER A 39 9.41 10.40 -10.47
N THR A 40 10.51 10.02 -11.13
CA THR A 40 10.53 9.52 -12.51
C THR A 40 9.81 8.18 -12.62
N GLU A 41 10.03 7.27 -11.67
CA GLU A 41 9.33 5.99 -11.62
C GLU A 41 7.83 6.19 -11.42
N ILE A 42 7.43 6.99 -10.42
CA ILE A 42 6.01 7.29 -10.16
C ILE A 42 5.36 7.88 -11.41
N SER A 43 6.03 8.83 -12.08
CA SER A 43 5.52 9.46 -13.30
C SER A 43 5.37 8.45 -14.44
N LYS A 44 6.34 7.56 -14.64
CA LYS A 44 6.28 6.51 -15.66
C LYS A 44 5.08 5.59 -15.45
N GLN A 45 4.83 5.16 -14.21
CA GLN A 45 3.69 4.29 -13.90
C GLN A 45 2.35 5.06 -13.99
N GLU A 46 2.35 6.34 -13.63
CA GLU A 46 1.14 7.19 -13.75
C GLU A 46 0.74 7.37 -15.23
N GLU A 47 1.68 7.48 -16.16
CA GLU A 47 1.38 7.52 -17.60
C GLU A 47 0.71 6.23 -18.10
N ARG A 48 1.04 5.05 -17.53
CA ARG A 48 0.36 3.79 -17.87
C ARG A 48 -1.10 3.82 -17.44
N LEU A 49 -1.40 4.32 -16.24
CA LEU A 49 -2.78 4.48 -15.76
C LEU A 49 -3.56 5.51 -16.59
N LYS A 50 -2.92 6.62 -16.98
CA LYS A 50 -3.55 7.65 -17.82
C LYS A 50 -3.99 7.12 -19.17
N ALA A 51 -3.29 6.14 -19.74
CA ALA A 51 -3.71 5.49 -20.97
C ALA A 51 -5.08 4.79 -20.86
N LEU A 52 -5.51 4.46 -19.63
CA LEU A 52 -6.83 3.91 -19.31
C LEU A 52 -7.84 4.97 -18.82
N GLY A 53 -7.46 6.25 -18.77
CA GLY A 53 -8.28 7.32 -18.20
C GLY A 53 -8.22 7.41 -16.66
N TYR A 54 -7.29 6.70 -16.04
CA TYR A 54 -7.12 6.66 -14.58
C TYR A 54 -5.92 7.50 -14.12
N ARG A 55 -5.84 7.73 -12.81
CA ARG A 55 -4.69 8.39 -12.16
C ARG A 55 -4.48 7.84 -10.77
N PHE A 56 -3.25 7.93 -10.27
CA PHE A 56 -3.01 7.64 -8.86
C PHE A 56 -3.73 8.68 -7.97
N PRO A 57 -4.35 8.24 -6.87
CA PRO A 57 -4.78 9.13 -5.81
C PRO A 57 -3.63 9.99 -5.30
N LEU A 58 -3.91 11.26 -5.02
CA LEU A 58 -2.89 12.20 -4.54
C LEU A 58 -2.24 11.69 -3.25
N GLU A 59 -3.04 11.16 -2.32
CA GLU A 59 -2.56 10.65 -1.05
C GLU A 59 -1.56 9.50 -1.22
N LEU A 60 -1.76 8.62 -2.21
CA LEU A 60 -0.85 7.51 -2.49
C LEU A 60 0.50 8.03 -3.02
N LYS A 61 0.48 8.99 -3.95
CA LYS A 61 1.71 9.64 -4.43
C LYS A 61 2.44 10.38 -3.32
N THR A 62 1.71 11.07 -2.46
CA THR A 62 2.29 11.76 -1.31
C THR A 62 2.84 10.78 -0.28
N PHE A 63 2.22 9.61 -0.10
CA PHE A 63 2.75 8.58 0.77
C PHE A 63 4.10 8.06 0.25
N TRP A 64 4.20 7.74 -1.03
CA TRP A 64 5.48 7.33 -1.63
C TRP A 64 6.58 8.39 -1.50
N ASP A 65 6.24 9.67 -1.66
CA ASP A 65 7.20 10.77 -1.56
C ASP A 65 7.63 11.07 -0.11
N GLU A 66 6.69 11.13 0.83
CA GLU A 66 6.97 11.51 2.22
C GLU A 66 7.41 10.34 3.10
N ILE A 67 6.90 9.14 2.82
CA ILE A 67 7.04 7.95 3.67
C ILE A 67 7.76 6.82 2.94
N GLY A 68 7.49 6.57 1.65
CA GLY A 68 8.10 5.48 0.89
C GLY A 68 7.29 4.18 0.93
N CYS A 69 7.92 3.10 0.50
CA CYS A 69 7.36 1.73 0.47
C CYS A 69 7.93 0.91 1.62
N GLY A 70 7.23 -0.17 2.00
CA GLY A 70 7.71 -1.06 3.05
C GLY A 70 6.60 -1.69 3.89
N TYR A 71 6.92 -2.03 5.13
CA TYR A 71 6.12 -2.91 5.97
C TYR A 71 5.59 -2.17 7.18
N LEU A 72 4.33 -2.43 7.52
CA LEU A 72 3.76 -2.03 8.78
C LEU A 72 3.96 -3.14 9.81
N CYS A 73 4.91 -2.93 10.72
CA CYS A 73 5.13 -3.84 11.84
C CYS A 73 4.09 -3.62 12.91
N SER A 74 3.37 -4.69 13.22
CA SER A 74 2.55 -4.82 14.42
C SER A 74 2.90 -6.13 15.11
N ASN A 75 2.55 -6.25 16.39
CA ASN A 75 2.88 -7.38 17.27
C ASN A 75 2.53 -8.78 16.70
N ASP A 76 1.71 -8.87 15.65
CA ASP A 76 1.13 -10.12 15.14
C ASP A 76 1.87 -10.75 13.93
N ARG A 77 3.15 -10.40 13.69
CA ARG A 77 3.95 -10.93 12.54
C ARG A 77 3.23 -10.77 11.20
N VAL A 78 2.52 -9.65 11.02
CA VAL A 78 1.78 -9.41 9.78
C VAL A 78 2.69 -8.58 8.88
N ASP A 79 3.23 -9.21 7.83
CA ASP A 79 4.05 -8.54 6.80
C ASP A 79 3.16 -7.71 5.84
N ASN A 80 2.21 -6.99 6.43
CA ASN A 80 1.34 -6.05 5.75
C ASN A 80 2.18 -4.86 5.30
N GLY A 81 2.05 -4.42 4.05
CA GLY A 81 2.96 -3.42 3.54
C GLY A 81 2.47 -2.69 2.30
N LEU A 82 2.98 -1.49 2.11
CA LEU A 82 2.73 -0.68 0.93
C LEU A 82 3.78 -1.01 -0.14
N GLU A 83 3.30 -1.42 -1.30
CA GLU A 83 4.13 -1.88 -2.41
C GLU A 83 4.68 -0.73 -3.27
N GLU A 84 5.73 -1.05 -4.04
CA GLU A 84 6.32 -0.12 -5.00
C GLU A 84 5.41 0.15 -6.21
N PRO A 85 5.44 1.37 -6.78
CA PRO A 85 4.67 1.75 -7.96
C PRO A 85 4.81 0.77 -9.14
N THR A 86 5.98 0.18 -9.32
CA THR A 86 6.18 -0.80 -10.41
C THR A 86 5.45 -2.12 -10.09
N THR A 87 5.66 -2.67 -8.90
CA THR A 87 5.02 -3.93 -8.47
C THR A 87 3.50 -3.85 -8.51
N ILE A 88 2.90 -2.77 -8.00
CA ILE A 88 1.44 -2.62 -7.99
C ILE A 88 0.84 -2.63 -9.41
N LEU A 89 1.55 -2.07 -10.39
CA LEU A 89 1.09 -2.01 -11.78
C LEU A 89 1.32 -3.33 -12.49
N ASP A 90 2.40 -4.04 -12.19
CA ASP A 90 2.66 -5.36 -12.74
C ASP A 90 1.61 -6.37 -12.24
N ILE A 91 1.18 -6.27 -10.97
CA ILE A 91 0.03 -7.04 -10.45
C ILE A 91 -1.25 -6.65 -11.19
N TYR A 92 -1.56 -5.35 -11.28
CA TYR A 92 -2.79 -4.85 -11.89
C TYR A 92 -2.93 -5.25 -13.37
N PHE A 93 -1.85 -5.16 -14.15
CA PHE A 93 -1.83 -5.53 -15.56
C PHE A 93 -1.55 -7.02 -15.81
N ARG A 94 -1.27 -7.80 -14.76
CA ARG A 94 -0.83 -9.20 -14.84
C ARG A 94 0.39 -9.37 -15.76
N GLU A 95 1.43 -8.61 -15.48
CA GLU A 95 2.68 -8.61 -16.22
C GLU A 95 3.83 -9.29 -15.46
N GLY A 96 4.85 -9.71 -16.20
CA GLY A 96 6.06 -10.29 -15.61
C GLY A 96 5.77 -11.58 -14.84
N GLU A 97 6.24 -11.64 -13.60
CA GLU A 97 6.01 -12.80 -12.72
C GLU A 97 4.56 -12.91 -12.23
N TRP A 98 3.75 -11.85 -12.38
CA TRP A 98 2.36 -11.79 -11.93
C TRP A 98 1.34 -12.28 -12.98
N SER A 99 1.78 -12.68 -14.17
CA SER A 99 0.87 -13.09 -15.26
C SER A 99 -0.02 -14.29 -14.90
N ASP A 100 0.55 -15.27 -14.19
CA ASP A 100 -0.10 -16.54 -13.84
C ASP A 100 -0.38 -16.67 -12.34
N ILE A 101 -0.06 -15.64 -11.54
CA ILE A 101 -0.29 -15.65 -10.09
C ILE A 101 -1.78 -15.44 -9.81
N LYS A 102 -2.36 -16.36 -9.04
CA LYS A 102 -3.72 -16.21 -8.52
C LYS A 102 -3.67 -15.49 -7.17
N LEU A 103 -4.25 -14.29 -7.13
CA LEU A 103 -4.48 -13.55 -5.89
C LEU A 103 -5.58 -14.23 -5.06
N ALA A 104 -5.52 -14.09 -3.74
CA ALA A 104 -6.48 -14.73 -2.84
C ALA A 104 -7.92 -14.18 -2.99
N CYS A 105 -8.03 -12.87 -3.20
CA CYS A 105 -9.23 -12.22 -3.70
C CYS A 105 -8.98 -11.77 -5.13
N ASP A 106 -9.93 -12.04 -6.01
CA ASP A 106 -9.90 -11.48 -7.36
C ASP A 106 -9.97 -9.95 -7.25
N ILE A 107 -9.21 -9.25 -8.10
CA ILE A 107 -9.45 -7.83 -8.33
C ILE A 107 -10.78 -7.77 -9.09
N ILE A 108 -11.84 -7.40 -8.37
CA ILE A 108 -13.21 -7.48 -8.87
C ILE A 108 -13.45 -6.41 -9.94
N ASP A 109 -12.93 -5.20 -9.71
CA ASP A 109 -13.18 -4.04 -10.55
C ASP A 109 -11.92 -3.49 -11.22
N GLN A 110 -12.03 -3.12 -12.50
CA GLN A 110 -10.92 -2.55 -13.27
C GLN A 110 -10.53 -1.13 -12.83
N ASN A 111 -11.30 -0.47 -11.98
CA ASN A 111 -10.95 0.84 -11.43
C ASN A 111 -10.36 0.73 -10.01
N GLU A 112 -9.92 -0.47 -9.62
CA GLU A 112 -9.30 -0.76 -8.33
C GLU A 112 -7.87 -1.26 -8.51
N LEU A 113 -6.93 -0.59 -7.84
CA LEU A 113 -5.50 -0.87 -7.93
C LEU A 113 -5.02 -1.59 -6.66
N PRO A 114 -4.42 -2.78 -6.74
CA PRO A 114 -3.75 -3.38 -5.58
C PRO A 114 -2.61 -2.46 -5.12
N PHE A 115 -2.57 -2.11 -3.84
CA PHE A 115 -1.55 -1.17 -3.33
C PHE A 115 -0.93 -1.59 -1.99
N PHE A 116 -1.67 -2.38 -1.20
CA PHE A 116 -1.26 -2.77 0.13
C PHE A 116 -1.32 -4.29 0.25
N ARG A 117 -0.15 -4.92 0.37
CA ARG A 117 0.00 -6.35 0.57
C ARG A 117 -0.50 -6.73 1.95
N ILE A 118 -1.26 -7.82 2.01
CA ILE A 118 -1.54 -8.56 3.24
C ILE A 118 -1.10 -10.03 3.06
N ARG A 119 -1.37 -10.90 4.04
CA ARG A 119 -0.91 -12.31 3.98
C ARG A 119 -1.44 -13.08 2.76
N ASP A 120 -0.69 -14.12 2.38
CA ASP A 120 -1.09 -15.17 1.43
C ASP A 120 -1.51 -14.64 0.05
N LEU A 121 -0.69 -13.77 -0.56
CA LEU A 121 -0.95 -13.17 -1.89
C LEU A 121 -2.29 -12.40 -1.97
N SER A 122 -2.71 -11.84 -0.85
CA SER A 122 -3.89 -10.98 -0.77
C SER A 122 -3.44 -9.52 -0.82
N TYR A 123 -4.26 -8.68 -1.43
CA TYR A 123 -4.05 -7.24 -1.51
C TYR A 123 -5.33 -6.50 -1.15
N LEU A 124 -5.16 -5.36 -0.49
CA LEU A 124 -6.19 -4.32 -0.47
C LEU A 124 -6.03 -3.48 -1.73
N THR A 125 -7.16 -2.99 -2.22
CA THR A 125 -7.21 -2.17 -3.43
C THR A 125 -7.58 -0.73 -3.13
N ILE A 126 -7.14 0.19 -3.99
CA ILE A 126 -7.46 1.62 -3.94
C ILE A 126 -8.13 2.05 -5.23
N GLY A 127 -9.22 2.81 -5.11
CA GLY A 127 -9.98 3.30 -6.27
C GLY A 127 -9.20 4.32 -7.09
N LEU A 128 -9.37 4.25 -8.41
CA LEU A 128 -8.64 5.05 -9.41
C LEU A 128 -9.51 6.06 -10.17
N GLU A 129 -10.83 5.95 -10.08
CA GLU A 129 -11.74 6.65 -10.99
C GLU A 129 -12.36 7.90 -10.34
N GLU A 130 -12.14 9.05 -10.99
CA GLU A 130 -12.66 10.35 -10.55
C GLU A 130 -14.19 10.35 -10.49
N GLY A 131 -14.75 10.87 -9.40
CA GLY A 131 -16.21 10.95 -9.22
C GLY A 131 -16.90 9.62 -8.94
N ILE A 132 -16.18 8.49 -8.98
CA ILE A 132 -16.70 7.16 -8.63
C ILE A 132 -16.07 6.67 -7.33
N ASN A 133 -14.77 6.36 -7.35
CA ASN A 133 -14.11 5.71 -6.22
C ASN A 133 -12.69 6.22 -5.90
N LEU A 134 -12.20 7.27 -6.56
CA LEU A 134 -10.83 7.74 -6.41
C LEU A 134 -10.40 7.87 -4.94
N GLY A 135 -9.39 7.10 -4.56
CA GLY A 135 -8.77 7.11 -3.23
C GLY A 135 -9.45 6.24 -2.17
N LYS A 136 -10.66 5.74 -2.40
CA LYS A 136 -11.32 4.81 -1.47
C LYS A 136 -10.58 3.47 -1.40
N ILE A 137 -10.61 2.82 -0.25
CA ILE A 137 -9.90 1.56 0.00
C ILE A 137 -10.89 0.42 0.16
N TYR A 138 -10.59 -0.71 -0.49
CA TYR A 138 -11.46 -1.87 -0.53
C TYR A 138 -10.73 -3.15 -0.07
N TYR A 139 -11.52 -4.07 0.46
CA TYR A 139 -11.13 -5.46 0.70
C TYR A 139 -12.15 -6.37 0.02
N CYS A 140 -11.73 -7.08 -1.02
CA CYS A 140 -12.57 -8.01 -1.79
C CYS A 140 -13.92 -7.38 -2.24
N GLY A 141 -13.89 -6.11 -2.65
CA GLY A 141 -15.04 -5.34 -3.15
C GLY A 141 -15.80 -4.52 -2.09
N ASP A 142 -15.55 -4.76 -0.80
CA ASP A 142 -16.17 -4.00 0.28
C ASP A 142 -15.35 -2.75 0.62
N GLU A 143 -15.98 -1.57 0.65
CA GLU A 143 -15.33 -0.32 1.06
C GLU A 143 -14.98 -0.36 2.56
N ILE A 144 -13.69 -0.32 2.90
CA ILE A 144 -13.20 -0.39 4.28
C ILE A 144 -12.67 0.94 4.83
N ALA A 145 -12.32 1.89 3.94
CA ALA A 145 -11.92 3.24 4.33
C ALA A 145 -12.19 4.26 3.21
N ALA A 146 -12.50 5.49 3.63
CA ALA A 146 -12.85 6.57 2.70
C ALA A 146 -11.66 7.13 1.91
N ASN A 147 -10.44 6.98 2.43
CA ASN A 147 -9.19 7.41 1.82
C ASN A 147 -7.98 6.72 2.48
N LEU A 148 -6.78 6.97 1.94
CA LEU A 148 -5.54 6.35 2.43
C LEU A 148 -5.22 6.80 3.85
N ILE A 149 -5.46 8.07 4.20
CA ILE A 149 -5.20 8.57 5.57
C ILE A 149 -6.09 7.87 6.60
N ASP A 150 -7.38 7.73 6.32
CA ASP A 150 -8.33 6.99 7.17
C ASP A 150 -7.90 5.53 7.31
N PHE A 151 -7.55 4.89 6.20
CA PHE A 151 -7.03 3.52 6.18
C PHE A 151 -5.81 3.35 7.09
N ILE A 152 -4.79 4.20 6.91
CA ILE A 152 -3.55 4.12 7.70
C ILE A 152 -3.86 4.32 9.19
N LYS A 153 -4.70 5.29 9.56
CA LYS A 153 -5.07 5.48 10.98
C LYS A 153 -5.76 4.25 11.57
N ARG A 154 -6.64 3.60 10.82
CA ARG A 154 -7.36 2.41 11.28
C ARG A 154 -6.44 1.20 11.42
N ILE A 155 -5.58 0.94 10.44
CA ILE A 155 -4.67 -0.20 10.48
C ILE A 155 -3.61 -0.05 11.58
N LEU A 156 -3.23 1.19 11.91
CA LEU A 156 -2.35 1.46 13.05
C LEU A 156 -2.99 1.13 14.41
N LEU A 157 -4.31 1.31 14.53
CA LEU A 157 -5.08 1.03 15.75
C LEU A 157 -5.46 -0.45 15.86
N ASN A 158 -5.83 -1.08 14.74
CA ASN A 158 -6.20 -2.48 14.65
C ASN A 158 -5.72 -3.05 13.31
N PRO A 159 -4.59 -3.78 13.25
CA PRO A 159 -3.99 -4.29 12.02
C PRO A 159 -4.88 -5.21 11.17
N ILE A 160 -5.94 -5.77 11.76
CA ILE A 160 -6.85 -6.74 11.12
C ILE A 160 -8.29 -6.23 11.01
N TYR A 161 -8.55 -4.92 11.17
CA TYR A 161 -9.91 -4.37 11.25
C TYR A 161 -10.79 -4.68 10.03
N TYR A 162 -10.18 -4.91 8.88
CA TYR A 162 -10.85 -5.25 7.63
C TYR A 162 -11.31 -6.72 7.57
N LEU A 163 -10.93 -7.57 8.53
CA LEU A 163 -11.37 -8.97 8.65
C LEU A 163 -12.63 -9.14 9.52
N THR A 164 -13.08 -8.08 10.20
CA THR A 164 -14.27 -8.11 11.05
C THR A 164 -15.50 -7.56 10.32
N PRO A 165 -16.63 -8.30 10.30
CA PRO A 165 -17.88 -7.88 9.67
C PRO A 165 -18.59 -6.73 10.40
#